data_AF-A0A151UK39-F1
#
_entry.id   AF-A0A151UK39-F1
#
_cell.length_a   1.000
_cell.length_b   1.000
_cell.length_c   1.000
_cell.angle_alpha   90.00
_cell.angle_beta   90.00
_cell.angle_gamma   90.00
#
_symmetry.space_group_name_H-M   'P 1'
#
loop_
_entity.id
_entity.type
_entity.pdbx_description
1 polymer ?
#
loop_
_entity_poly.entity_id
_entity_poly.type
_entity_poly.pdbx_seq_one_letter_code
_entity_poly.pdbx_strand_id
1 'polypeptide(L)' 'MTVQLERWINAMAHQERMITALPDCRHYGRLTRATGMVLEAVGLQLPLGATCLIERYTGKAVSQVECEVVG' A
#
# COMPACT_ATOMS: atom_id res chain seq x y z
N MET A 1 32.87 -22.51 -4.85
CA MET A 1 31.57 -22.66 -5.54
C MET A 1 30.43 -22.65 -4.52
N THR A 2 30.21 -21.54 -3.82
CA THR A 2 29.10 -21.40 -2.84
C THR A 2 28.41 -20.04 -2.89
N VAL A 3 29.07 -19.02 -3.47
CA VAL A 3 28.57 -17.63 -3.54
C VAL A 3 27.18 -17.50 -4.18
N GLN A 4 26.87 -18.29 -5.23
CA GLN A 4 25.53 -18.26 -5.81
C GLN A 4 24.49 -18.82 -4.84
N LEU A 5 24.77 -19.95 -4.20
CA LEU A 5 23.86 -20.60 -3.26
C LEU A 5 23.62 -19.71 -2.01
N GLU A 6 24.67 -19.07 -1.49
CA GLU A 6 24.59 -18.10 -0.41
C GLU A 6 23.70 -16.90 -0.79
N ARG A 7 23.77 -16.39 -2.03
CA ARG A 7 22.88 -15.32 -2.50
C ARG A 7 21.41 -15.74 -2.50
N TRP A 8 21.11 -16.95 -2.97
CA TRP A 8 19.73 -17.47 -2.99
C TRP A 8 19.18 -17.66 -1.58
N ILE A 9 19.96 -18.23 -0.66
CA ILE A 9 19.57 -18.39 0.74
C ILE A 9 19.30 -17.02 1.39
N ASN A 10 20.19 -16.04 1.17
CA ASN A 10 20.01 -14.70 1.71
C ASN A 10 18.79 -13.99 1.14
N ALA A 11 18.50 -14.17 -0.15
CA ALA A 11 17.30 -13.63 -0.78
C ALA A 11 16.03 -14.24 -0.16
N MET A 12 16.00 -15.56 0.03
CA MET A 12 14.87 -16.24 0.68
C MET A 12 14.67 -15.77 2.12
N ALA A 13 15.74 -15.70 2.92
CA ALA A 13 15.68 -15.23 4.30
C ALA A 13 15.23 -13.76 4.39
N HIS A 14 15.57 -12.93 3.39
CA HIS A 14 15.07 -11.56 3.32
C HIS A 14 13.56 -11.52 3.02
N GLN A 15 13.07 -12.34 2.10
CA GLN A 15 11.64 -12.43 1.81
C GLN A 15 10.85 -12.96 3.02
N GLU A 16 11.38 -13.96 3.73
CA GLU A 16 10.76 -14.48 4.96
C GLU A 16 10.57 -13.37 6.00
N ARG A 17 11.62 -12.58 6.25
CA ARG A 17 11.53 -11.41 7.14
C ARG A 17 10.51 -10.37 6.67
N MET A 18 10.43 -10.13 5.36
CA MET A 18 9.44 -9.20 4.81
C MET A 18 8.01 -9.71 5.04
N ILE A 19 7.78 -11.02 4.82
CA ILE A 19 6.49 -11.67 5.05
C ILE A 19 6.07 -11.55 6.51
N THR A 20 6.97 -11.83 7.45
CA THR A 20 6.70 -11.70 8.89
C THR A 20 6.43 -10.25 9.32
N ALA A 21 6.93 -9.27 8.58
CA ALA A 21 6.70 -7.85 8.85
C ALA A 21 5.40 -7.29 8.24
N LEU A 22 4.61 -8.09 7.50
CA LEU A 22 3.33 -7.61 7.01
C LEU A 22 2.38 -7.33 8.19
N PRO A 23 1.56 -6.27 8.09
CA PRO A 23 0.52 -6.02 9.07
C PRO A 23 -0.56 -7.11 9.00
N ASP A 24 -1.10 -7.49 10.17
CA ASP A 24 -2.14 -8.52 10.28
C ASP A 24 -3.45 -8.14 9.57
N CYS A 25 -3.68 -6.86 9.36
CA CYS A 25 -4.89 -6.31 8.75
C CYS A 25 -4.56 -5.15 7.82
N ARG A 26 -5.32 -5.03 6.74
CA ARG A 26 -5.29 -3.85 5.87
C ARG A 26 -6.37 -2.88 6.32
N HIS A 27 -5.97 -1.68 6.73
CA HIS A 27 -6.92 -0.63 7.09
C HIS A 27 -7.49 0.03 5.84
N TYR A 28 -8.80 0.29 5.86
CA TYR A 28 -9.53 0.96 4.80
C TYR A 28 -10.29 2.16 5.35
N GLY A 29 -10.34 3.21 4.54
CA GLY A 29 -11.17 4.38 4.77
C GLY A 29 -12.24 4.50 3.71
N ARG A 30 -13.02 5.57 3.78
CA ARG A 30 -14.04 5.88 2.79
C ARG A 30 -13.86 7.30 2.28
N LEU A 31 -13.88 7.46 0.97
CA LEU A 31 -13.93 8.76 0.32
C LEU A 31 -15.30 9.42 0.61
N THR A 32 -15.30 10.61 1.21
CA THR A 32 -16.51 11.37 1.54
C THR A 32 -16.82 12.44 0.50
N ARG A 33 -15.78 13.00 -0.14
CA ARG A 33 -15.93 14.02 -1.18
C ARG A 33 -14.92 13.80 -2.30
N ALA A 34 -15.42 13.84 -3.54
CA ALA A 34 -14.63 13.64 -4.76
C ALA A 34 -14.90 14.75 -5.78
N THR A 35 -14.59 15.99 -5.39
CA THR A 35 -14.83 17.18 -6.24
C THR A 35 -13.57 18.00 -6.37
N GLY A 36 -13.06 18.14 -7.60
CA GLY A 36 -11.85 18.91 -7.88
C GLY A 36 -10.57 18.10 -7.71
N MET A 37 -9.48 18.81 -7.41
CA MET A 37 -8.13 18.24 -7.33
C MET A 37 -7.81 17.61 -5.96
N VAL A 38 -8.50 18.07 -4.91
CA VAL A 38 -8.34 17.55 -3.55
C VAL A 38 -9.57 16.73 -3.17
N LEU A 39 -9.34 15.57 -2.59
CA LEU A 39 -10.37 14.62 -2.17
C LEU A 39 -10.41 14.55 -0.65
N GLU A 40 -11.56 14.19 -0.09
CA GLU A 40 -11.71 13.98 1.35
C GLU A 40 -12.01 12.52 1.65
N ALA A 41 -11.35 11.99 2.68
CA ALA A 41 -11.54 10.63 3.16
C ALA A 41 -11.61 10.62 4.69
N VAL A 42 -12.29 9.61 5.23
CA VAL A 42 -12.40 9.36 6.68
C VAL A 42 -12.15 7.88 6.99
N GLY A 43 -11.85 7.57 8.25
CA GLY A 43 -11.66 6.19 8.73
C GLY A 43 -10.23 5.67 8.68
N LEU A 44 -9.27 6.52 8.31
CA LEU A 44 -7.83 6.22 8.33
C LEU A 44 -7.10 7.37 9.05
N GLN A 45 -6.07 7.03 9.82
CA GLN A 45 -5.12 7.99 10.37
C GLN A 45 -3.82 7.85 9.61
N LEU A 46 -3.50 8.84 8.79
CA LEU A 46 -2.31 8.86 7.94
C LEU A 46 -1.55 10.17 8.18
N PRO A 47 -0.21 10.15 8.19
CA PRO A 47 0.57 11.38 8.30
C PRO A 47 0.49 12.19 7.01
N LEU A 48 0.74 13.50 7.12
CA LEU A 48 0.91 14.37 5.95
C LEU A 48 2.06 13.87 5.07
N GLY A 49 1.86 13.90 3.75
CA GLY A 49 2.79 13.38 2.76
C GLY A 49 2.77 11.85 2.61
N ALA A 50 1.90 11.14 3.34
CA ALA A 50 1.76 9.70 3.14
C ALA A 50 1.15 9.39 1.78
N THR A 51 1.73 8.41 1.08
CA THR A 51 1.10 7.78 -0.07
C THR A 51 -0.12 6.97 0.38
N CYS A 52 -1.26 7.26 -0.22
CA CYS A 52 -2.49 6.49 -0.03
C CYS A 52 -3.00 5.96 -1.37
N LEU A 53 -3.82 4.90 -1.31
CA LEU A 53 -4.39 4.26 -2.49
C LEU A 53 -5.90 4.39 -2.46
N ILE A 54 -6.48 4.95 -3.53
CA ILE A 54 -7.93 4.99 -3.72
C ILE A 54 -8.32 3.88 -4.69
N GLU A 55 -9.21 3.01 -4.24
CA GLU A 55 -9.78 1.95 -5.06
C GLU A 55 -10.90 2.50 -5.95
N ARG A 56 -10.74 2.35 -7.27
CA ARG A 56 -11.75 2.71 -8.27
C ARG A 56 -12.23 1.48 -8.99
N TYR A 57 -13.52 1.18 -8.87
CA TYR A 57 -14.16 0.10 -9.59
C TYR A 57 -14.51 0.53 -11.03
N THR A 58 -14.05 -0.24 -12.00
CA THR A 58 -14.27 0.02 -13.44
C THR A 58 -15.25 -0.96 -14.08
N GLY A 59 -16.07 -1.66 -13.29
CA GLY A 59 -17.04 -2.67 -13.75
C GLY A 59 -16.45 -4.06 -13.97
N LYS A 60 -15.16 -4.17 -14.35
CA LYS A 60 -14.46 -5.46 -14.54
C LYS A 60 -13.37 -5.72 -13.52
N ALA A 61 -12.75 -4.67 -13.00
CA ALA A 61 -11.64 -4.75 -12.06
C ALA A 61 -11.62 -3.55 -11.11
N VAL A 62 -10.96 -3.73 -9.97
CA VAL A 62 -10.59 -2.65 -9.07
C VAL A 62 -9.21 -2.14 -9.51
N SER A 63 -9.17 -0.90 -10.00
CA SER A 63 -7.93 -0.18 -10.22
C SER A 63 -7.54 0.60 -8.97
N GLN A 64 -6.24 0.64 -8.66
CA GLN A 64 -5.71 1.48 -7.58
C GLN A 64 -5.18 2.78 -8.16
N VAL A 65 -5.57 3.91 -7.55
CA VAL A 65 -5.09 5.24 -7.88
C VAL A 65 -4.21 5.71 -6.72
N GLU A 66 -2.97 6.05 -7.03
CA GLU A 66 -2.03 6.59 -6.05
C GLU A 66 -2.36 8.05 -5.77
N CYS A 67 -2.36 8.42 -4.49
CA CYS A 67 -2.69 9.73 -3.98
C CYS A 67 -1.77 10.07 -2.82
N GLU A 68 -1.73 11.34 -2.42
CA GLU A 68 -0.93 11.82 -1.31
C GLU A 68 -1.82 12.56 -0.31
N VAL A 69 -1.55 12.38 0.98
CA VAL A 69 -2.25 13.10 2.06
C VAL A 69 -1.69 14.51 2.17
N VAL A 70 -2.48 15.49 1.74
CA VAL A 70 -2.09 16.92 1.75
C VAL A 70 -2.63 17.72 2.94
N GLY A 71 -3.55 17.15 3.72
CA GLY A 71 -4.29 17.82 4.78
C GLY A 71 -5.15 16.87 5.60
#